data_AF-A0A957LHU4-F1
#
_entry.id   AF-A0A957LHU4-F1
#
_cell.length_a   1.000
_cell.length_b   1.000
_cell.length_c   1.000
_cell.angle_alpha   90.00
_cell.angle_beta   90.00
_cell.angle_gamma   90.00
#
_symmetry.space_group_name_H-M   'P 1'
#
loop_
_entity.id
_entity.type
_entity.pdbx_description
1 polymer ?
#
loop_
_entity_poly.entity_id
_entity_poly.type
_entity_poly.pdbx_seq_one_letter_code
_entity_poly.pdbx_strand_id
1 'polypeptide(L)'
;MTEVLPKNRVANIFAKQIIRSATSVGANYRAACRAKSTADMVAKLAIVEEESDETLYWLELIAESNLLPADQLRPHWSEMNEILSMTISSIKTLKNKSPRTRK
;
A
#
# COMPACT_ATOMS: atom_id res chain seq x y z
N MET A 1 3.99 15.25 -0.86
CA MET A 1 3.93 14.77 -2.25
C MET A 1 2.75 15.34 -3.02
N THR A 2 1.50 15.18 -2.58
CA THR A 2 0.33 15.59 -3.39
C THR A 2 0.21 17.10 -3.63
N GLU A 3 0.71 17.93 -2.71
CA GLU A 3 0.67 19.39 -2.82
C GLU A 3 1.50 19.97 -3.99
N VAL A 4 2.45 19.20 -4.54
CA VAL A 4 3.26 19.65 -5.69
C VAL A 4 2.60 19.38 -7.04
N LEU A 5 1.48 18.65 -7.06
CA LEU A 5 0.75 18.34 -8.28
C LEU A 5 0.09 19.59 -8.88
N PRO A 6 -0.06 19.65 -10.21
CA PRO A 6 -0.73 20.77 -10.86
C PRO A 6 -2.18 20.90 -10.38
N LYS A 7 -2.67 22.13 -10.26
CA LYS A 7 -4.04 22.42 -9.80
C LYS A 7 -5.06 22.21 -10.92
N ASN A 8 -5.27 20.96 -11.30
CA ASN A 8 -6.28 20.56 -12.28
C ASN A 8 -7.15 19.40 -11.77
N ARG A 9 -8.24 19.13 -12.49
CA ARG A 9 -9.24 18.12 -12.06
C ARG A 9 -8.65 16.71 -11.94
N VAL A 10 -7.81 16.29 -12.89
CA VAL A 10 -7.23 14.94 -12.92
C VAL A 10 -6.27 14.76 -11.73
N ALA A 11 -5.34 15.69 -11.56
CA ALA A 11 -4.40 15.71 -10.45
C ALA A 11 -5.09 15.72 -9.09
N ASN A 12 -6.18 16.48 -8.93
CA ASN A 12 -6.96 16.50 -7.69
C ASN A 12 -7.63 15.16 -7.39
N ILE A 13 -8.07 14.42 -8.40
CA ILE A 13 -8.66 13.10 -8.23
C ILE A 13 -7.58 12.10 -7.81
N PHE A 14 -6.43 12.09 -8.48
CA PHE A 14 -5.34 11.18 -8.16
C PHE A 14 -4.75 11.47 -6.78
N ALA A 15 -4.56 12.75 -6.44
CA ALA A 15 -4.12 13.17 -5.11
C ALA A 15 -5.03 12.62 -4.00
N LYS A 16 -6.36 12.71 -4.18
CA LYS A 16 -7.32 12.17 -3.21
C LYS A 16 -7.22 10.66 -3.07
N GLN A 17 -7.05 9.95 -4.18
CA GLN A 17 -6.93 8.48 -4.14
C GLN A 17 -5.65 8.05 -3.43
N ILE A 18 -4.51 8.68 -3.73
CA ILE A 18 -3.24 8.43 -3.03
C ILE A 18 -3.36 8.72 -1.54
N ILE A 19 -3.95 9.85 -1.15
CA ILE A 19 -4.09 10.19 0.28
C ILE A 19 -4.92 9.11 0.98
N ARG A 20 -6.00 8.63 0.35
CA ARG A 20 -6.84 7.58 0.91
C ARG A 20 -6.07 6.26 1.03
N SER A 21 -5.47 5.77 -0.04
CA SER A 21 -4.81 4.46 -0.05
C SER A 21 -3.57 4.45 0.85
N ALA A 22 -2.69 5.45 0.72
CA ALA A 22 -1.45 5.55 1.50
C ALA A 22 -1.71 5.67 3.01
N THR A 23 -2.76 6.40 3.41
CA THR A 23 -3.14 6.47 4.84
C THR A 23 -3.82 5.18 5.33
N SER A 24 -4.54 4.47 4.45
CA SER A 24 -5.15 3.17 4.72
C SER A 24 -4.11 2.09 5.02
N VAL A 25 -2.95 2.10 4.35
CA VAL A 25 -1.81 1.19 4.63
C VAL A 25 -1.42 1.24 6.11
N GLY A 26 -1.14 2.43 6.64
CA GLY A 26 -0.76 2.60 8.03
C GLY A 26 -1.88 2.28 9.02
N ALA A 27 -3.12 2.63 8.68
CA ALA A 27 -4.30 2.34 9.51
C ALA A 27 -4.54 0.83 9.64
N ASN A 28 -4.51 0.09 8.53
CA ASN A 28 -4.71 -1.35 8.50
C ASN A 28 -3.53 -2.10 9.12
N TYR A 29 -2.30 -1.63 8.95
CA TYR A 29 -1.15 -2.21 9.64
C TYR A 29 -1.28 -2.10 11.16
N ARG A 30 -1.70 -0.92 11.67
CA ARG A 30 -2.00 -0.73 13.11
C ARG A 30 -3.12 -1.65 13.59
N ALA A 31 -4.11 -1.96 12.73
CA ALA A 31 -5.16 -2.92 13.05
C ALA A 31 -4.63 -4.36 13.08
N ALA A 32 -3.74 -4.73 12.16
CA ALA A 32 -3.08 -6.03 12.10
C ALA A 32 -2.24 -6.31 13.36
N CYS A 33 -1.54 -5.29 13.88
CA CYS A 33 -0.82 -5.38 15.15
C CYS A 33 -1.71 -5.65 16.37
N ARG A 34 -3.03 -5.46 16.26
CA ARG A 34 -4.03 -5.76 17.30
C ARG A 34 -4.91 -6.95 16.92
N ALA A 35 -4.46 -7.80 16.01
CA ALA A 35 -5.21 -8.97 15.59
C ALA A 35 -5.41 -9.96 16.75
N LYS A 36 -6.58 -10.63 16.74
CA LYS A 36 -6.97 -11.58 17.78
C LYS A 36 -6.50 -13.02 17.50
N SER A 37 -6.02 -13.27 16.27
CA SER A 37 -5.50 -14.57 15.85
C SER A 37 -4.56 -14.40 14.65
N THR A 38 -3.80 -15.45 14.33
CA THR A 38 -2.95 -15.48 13.12
C THR A 38 -3.77 -15.30 11.84
N ALA A 39 -4.97 -15.90 11.75
CA ALA A 39 -5.84 -15.75 10.59
C ALA A 39 -6.35 -14.31 10.44
N ASP A 40 -6.74 -13.68 11.55
CA ASP A 40 -7.14 -12.26 11.58
C ASP A 40 -5.98 -11.32 11.22
N MET A 41 -4.75 -11.64 11.67
CA MET A 41 -3.55 -10.90 11.29
C MET A 41 -3.28 -10.99 9.79
N VAL A 42 -3.36 -12.20 9.22
CA VAL A 42 -3.18 -12.41 7.77
C VAL A 42 -4.24 -11.66 6.96
N ALA A 43 -5.51 -11.71 7.38
CA ALA A 43 -6.59 -11.00 6.69
C ALA A 43 -6.36 -9.48 6.68
N LYS A 44 -5.94 -8.90 7.80
CA LYS A 44 -5.64 -7.46 7.89
C LYS A 44 -4.39 -7.06 7.13
N LEU A 45 -3.35 -7.89 7.14
CA LEU A 45 -2.16 -7.64 6.33
C LEU A 45 -2.45 -7.76 4.82
N ALA A 46 -3.40 -8.60 4.40
CA ALA A 46 -3.83 -8.64 3.00
C ALA A 46 -4.45 -7.30 2.57
N ILE A 47 -5.21 -6.63 3.45
CA ILE A 47 -5.70 -5.26 3.17
C ILE A 47 -4.53 -4.27 3.06
N VAL A 48 -3.50 -4.40 3.90
CA VAL A 48 -2.29 -3.57 3.79
C VAL A 48 -1.58 -3.79 2.44
N GLU A 49 -1.50 -5.04 1.99
CA GLU A 49 -0.95 -5.42 0.68
C GLU A 49 -1.74 -4.75 -0.45
N GLU A 50 -3.08 -4.88 -0.46
CA GLU A 50 -3.98 -4.27 -1.44
C GLU A 50 -3.84 -2.74 -1.49
N GLU A 51 -3.83 -2.06 -0.35
CA GLU A 51 -3.74 -0.59 -0.27
C GLU A 51 -2.34 -0.07 -0.65
N SER A 52 -1.30 -0.88 -0.42
CA SER A 52 0.07 -0.54 -0.83
C SER A 52 0.22 -0.63 -2.35
N ASP A 53 -0.34 -1.68 -2.95
CA ASP A 53 -0.39 -1.86 -4.39
C ASP A 53 -1.24 -0.79 -5.08
N GLU A 54 -2.42 -0.45 -4.53
CA GLU A 54 -3.24 0.65 -5.02
C GLU A 54 -2.46 1.98 -5.00
N THR A 55 -1.68 2.23 -3.94
CA THR A 55 -0.85 3.45 -3.85
C THR A 55 0.22 3.49 -4.95
N LEU A 56 0.89 2.36 -5.23
CA LEU A 56 1.86 2.26 -6.32
C LEU A 56 1.21 2.52 -7.69
N TYR A 57 0.03 1.94 -7.93
CA TYR A 57 -0.72 2.18 -9.16
C TYR A 57 -1.04 3.67 -9.37
N TRP A 58 -1.45 4.39 -8.32
CA TRP A 58 -1.70 5.82 -8.46
C TRP A 58 -0.43 6.64 -8.71
N LEU A 59 0.71 6.23 -8.16
CA LEU A 59 2.01 6.84 -8.48
C LEU A 59 2.36 6.62 -9.97
N GLU A 60 2.05 5.45 -10.51
CA GLU A 60 2.25 5.11 -11.94
C GLU A 60 1.43 6.03 -12.82
N LEU A 61 0.14 6.15 -12.53
CA LEU A 61 -0.75 7.02 -13.29
C LEU A 61 -0.35 8.49 -13.26
N ILE A 62 0.24 8.98 -12.16
CA ILE A 62 0.76 10.35 -12.10
C ILE A 62 1.95 10.53 -13.06
N ALA A 63 2.86 9.55 -13.11
CA ALA A 63 4.00 9.57 -14.03
C ALA A 63 3.52 9.49 -15.49
N GLU A 64 2.67 8.52 -15.82
CA GLU A 64 2.16 8.30 -17.17
C GLU A 64 1.31 9.47 -17.69
N SER A 65 0.57 10.12 -16.79
CA SER A 65 -0.22 11.32 -17.12
C SER A 65 0.61 12.59 -17.21
N ASN A 66 1.95 12.50 -17.08
CA ASN A 66 2.88 13.64 -17.05
C ASN A 66 2.49 14.71 -16.02
N LEU A 67 1.89 14.32 -14.89
CA LEU A 67 1.48 15.23 -13.83
C LEU A 67 2.66 15.57 -12.89
N LEU A 68 3.63 14.67 -12.78
CA LEU A 68 4.90 14.89 -12.09
C LEU A 68 6.00 14.05 -12.75
N PRO A 69 7.25 14.53 -12.83
CA PRO A 69 8.37 13.73 -13.33
C PRO A 69 8.59 12.48 -12.50
N ALA A 70 8.86 11.35 -13.16
CA ALA A 70 9.08 10.06 -12.51
C ALA A 70 10.21 10.10 -11.45
N ASP A 71 11.25 10.90 -11.68
CA ASP A 71 12.34 11.07 -10.71
C ASP A 71 11.89 11.66 -9.37
N GLN A 72 10.86 12.50 -9.36
CA GLN A 72 10.29 13.04 -8.12
C GLN A 72 9.40 12.01 -7.40
N LEU A 73 8.86 11.03 -8.13
CA LEU A 73 8.03 9.97 -7.57
C LEU A 73 8.86 8.78 -7.08
N ARG A 74 10.07 8.58 -7.63
CA ARG A 74 10.94 7.44 -7.35
C ARG A 74 11.17 7.18 -5.84
N PRO A 75 11.42 8.19 -4.97
CA PRO A 75 11.58 7.94 -3.54
C PRO A 75 10.33 7.31 -2.92
N HIS A 76 9.16 7.84 -3.25
CA HIS A 76 7.87 7.34 -2.75
C HIS A 76 7.53 5.97 -3.31
N TRP A 77 7.90 5.72 -4.57
CA TRP A 77 7.75 4.42 -5.21
C TRP A 77 8.61 3.34 -4.53
N SER A 78 9.88 3.66 -4.23
CA SER A 78 10.80 2.73 -3.54
C SER A 78 10.26 2.40 -2.15
N GLU A 79 9.92 3.44 -1.38
CA GLU A 79 9.38 3.29 -0.03
C GLU A 79 8.12 2.42 -0.01
N MET A 80 7.17 2.66 -0.93
CA MET A 80 5.96 1.86 -1.01
C MET A 80 6.22 0.41 -1.44
N ASN A 81 7.17 0.18 -2.35
CA ASN A 81 7.57 -1.18 -2.73
C ASN A 81 8.25 -1.94 -1.59
N GLU A 82 9.05 -1.26 -0.76
CA GLU A 82 9.64 -1.83 0.44
C GLU A 82 8.54 -2.24 1.43
N ILE A 83 7.55 -1.38 1.68
CA ILE A 83 6.39 -1.67 2.53
C ILE A 83 5.60 -2.87 2.00
N LEU A 84 5.30 -2.90 0.70
CA LEU A 84 4.61 -4.02 0.06
C LEU A 84 5.40 -5.32 0.22
N SER A 85 6.70 -5.30 -0.05
CA SER A 85 7.58 -6.47 0.06
C SER A 85 7.67 -7.01 1.48
N MET A 86 7.77 -6.13 2.48
CA MET A 86 7.75 -6.49 3.90
C MET A 86 6.40 -7.11 4.30
N THR A 87 5.30 -6.56 3.79
CA THR A 87 3.94 -7.03 4.07
C THR A 87 3.72 -8.43 3.50
N ILE A 88 4.07 -8.66 2.24
CA ILE A 88 4.00 -9.97 1.57
C ILE A 88 4.86 -11.01 2.32
N SER A 89 6.07 -10.63 2.70
CA SER A 89 6.99 -11.52 3.45
C SER A 89 6.43 -11.90 4.82
N SER A 90 5.78 -10.94 5.51
CA SER A 90 5.10 -11.18 6.78
C SER A 90 3.93 -12.15 6.63
N ILE A 91 3.09 -11.95 5.61
CA ILE A 91 1.97 -12.86 5.30
C ILE A 91 2.47 -14.28 5.02
N LYS A 92 3.50 -14.44 4.16
CA LYS A 92 4.10 -15.74 3.84
C LYS A 92 4.61 -16.45 5.09
N THR A 93 5.28 -15.72 5.97
CA THR A 93 5.81 -16.26 7.24
C THR A 93 4.69 -16.74 8.15
N LEU A 94 3.61 -15.98 8.30
CA LEU A 94 2.46 -16.36 9.14
C LEU A 94 1.72 -17.59 8.59
N LYS A 95 1.54 -17.66 7.26
CA LYS A 95 0.92 -18.82 6.59
C LYS A 95 1.73 -20.11 6.77
N ASN A 96 3.06 -20.02 6.75
CA ASN A 96 3.94 -21.18 6.95
C ASN A 96 3.97 -21.69 8.41
N LYS A 97 3.72 -20.81 9.39
CA LYS A 97 3.68 -21.18 10.82
C LYS A 97 2.36 -21.79 11.26
N SER A 98 1.26 -21.54 10.53
CA SER A 98 -0.04 -22.12 10.89
C SER A 98 -0.02 -23.62 10.59
N PRO A 99 -0.21 -24.51 11.58
CA PRO A 99 -0.21 -25.93 11.33
C PRO A 99 -1.33 -26.24 10.34
N ARG A 100 -0.98 -26.71 9.14
CA ARG A 100 -1.96 -27.29 8.21
C ARG A 100 -2.71 -28.34 8.99
N THR A 101 -3.97 -28.08 9.32
CA THR A 101 -4.92 -29.11 9.73
C THR A 101 -5.00 -30.05 8.54
N ARG A 102 -4.19 -31.13 8.57
CA ARG A 102 -4.33 -32.27 7.67
C ARG A 102 -5.74 -32.79 7.89
N LYS A 103 -6.64 -32.50 6.94
CA LYS A 103 -7.82 -33.31 6.72
C LYS A 103 -7.43 -34.47 5.82
#